data_AF-A0A1F9CWX8-F1
#
_entry.id   AF-A0A1F9CWX8-F1
#
_cell.length_a   1.000
_cell.length_b   1.000
_cell.length_c   1.000
_cell.angle_alpha   90.00
_cell.angle_beta   90.00
_cell.angle_gamma   90.00
#
_symmetry.space_group_name_H-M   'P 1'
#
loop_
_entity.id
_entity.type
_entity.pdbx_description
1 polymer ?
#
loop_
_entity_poly.entity_id
_entity_poly.type
_entity_poly.pdbx_seq_one_letter_code
_entity_poly.pdbx_strand_id
1 'polypeptide(L)'
;MKLRFMNETAIPGIYSSGEVSGGVHGENRLMGNSLLDVCVFGKIAGENAAIYVKERVKEGRLTLDHVQRYHKELEEAGIITDRVAPMLLPDYSNPKVRERQLTAHYLGTIR
;
A
#
# COMPACT_ATOMS: atom_id res chain seq x y z
N MET A 1 6.33 -6.97 0.71
CA MET A 1 6.64 -6.36 -0.60
C MET A 1 8.07 -6.72 -1.01
N LYS A 2 8.35 -7.13 -2.26
CA LYS A 2 9.74 -7.41 -2.70
C LYS A 2 10.43 -6.11 -3.09
N LEU A 3 11.52 -5.79 -2.41
CA LEU A 3 12.34 -4.62 -2.70
C LEU A 3 13.48 -4.95 -3.66
N ARG A 4 13.86 -3.97 -4.46
CA ARG A 4 15.09 -3.94 -5.26
C ARG A 4 16.20 -3.23 -4.46
N PHE A 5 17.35 -3.08 -5.10
CA PHE A 5 18.47 -2.32 -4.54
C PHE A 5 17.99 -0.93 -4.06
N MET A 6 18.48 -0.47 -2.91
CA MET A 6 18.12 0.83 -2.31
C MET A 6 16.65 1.02 -1.92
N ASN A 7 15.95 -0.07 -1.57
CA ASN A 7 14.57 -0.06 -1.04
C ASN A 7 13.50 0.47 -1.98
N GLU A 8 13.80 0.56 -3.27
CA GLU A 8 12.81 0.82 -4.31
C GLU A 8 11.98 -0.43 -4.58
N THR A 9 10.71 -0.26 -4.86
CA THR A 9 9.81 -1.36 -5.19
C THR A 9 9.89 -1.70 -6.69
N ALA A 10 9.03 -2.60 -7.18
CA ALA A 10 8.91 -2.82 -8.62
C ALA A 10 8.28 -1.62 -9.35
N ILE A 11 7.61 -0.73 -8.62
CA ILE A 11 7.00 0.50 -9.15
C ILE A 11 7.99 1.65 -8.91
N PRO A 12 8.51 2.29 -9.97
CA PRO A 12 9.47 3.37 -9.83
C PRO A 12 8.93 4.50 -8.97
N GLY A 13 9.78 5.04 -8.09
CA GLY A 13 9.40 6.14 -7.19
C GLY A 13 8.58 5.72 -5.97
N ILE A 14 8.23 4.44 -5.83
CA ILE A 14 7.65 3.90 -4.60
C ILE A 14 8.75 3.18 -3.84
N TYR A 15 8.97 3.64 -2.60
CA TYR A 15 9.94 3.09 -1.66
C TYR A 15 9.23 2.52 -0.44
N SER A 16 9.81 1.50 0.18
CA SER A 16 9.23 0.83 1.34
C SER A 16 10.32 0.31 2.27
N SER A 17 10.05 0.29 3.58
CA SER A 17 10.99 -0.17 4.61
C SER A 17 10.24 -0.71 5.83
N GLY A 18 10.92 -1.44 6.71
CA GLY A 18 10.31 -2.01 7.91
C GLY A 18 9.46 -3.25 7.63
N GLU A 19 8.39 -3.46 8.39
CA GLU A 19 7.57 -4.69 8.33
C GLU A 19 6.92 -4.95 6.97
N VAL A 20 6.57 -3.88 6.24
CA VAL A 20 6.02 -3.97 4.89
C VAL A 20 7.05 -4.47 3.85
N SER A 21 8.34 -4.25 4.15
CA SER A 21 9.45 -4.74 3.33
C SER A 21 9.83 -6.16 3.69
N GLY A 22 10.02 -7.00 2.68
CA GLY A 22 10.43 -8.40 2.86
C GLY A 22 11.84 -8.68 2.33
N GLY A 23 12.43 -9.79 2.78
CA GLY A 23 13.67 -10.34 2.22
C GLY A 23 14.87 -10.37 3.18
N VAL A 24 14.93 -9.48 4.16
CA VAL A 24 16.06 -9.38 5.11
C VAL A 24 16.08 -10.56 6.10
N HIS A 25 14.91 -11.03 6.51
CA HIS A 25 14.76 -12.01 7.59
C HIS A 25 14.61 -13.47 7.12
N GLY A 26 14.60 -13.75 5.81
CA GLY A 26 14.40 -15.12 5.31
C GLY A 26 13.15 -15.78 5.89
N GLU A 27 13.27 -17.04 6.32
CA GLU A 27 12.17 -17.81 6.93
C GLU A 27 11.88 -17.44 8.39
N ASN A 28 12.86 -16.89 9.12
CA ASN A 28 12.68 -16.58 10.53
C ASN A 28 13.38 -15.27 10.91
N ARG A 29 12.62 -14.37 11.53
CA ARG A 29 13.15 -13.10 12.03
C ARG A 29 13.92 -13.33 13.33
N LEU A 30 15.21 -13.00 13.33
CA LEU A 30 16.00 -12.98 14.56
C LEU A 30 15.46 -11.90 15.52
N MET A 31 15.21 -12.28 16.76
CA MET A 31 14.68 -11.39 17.80
C MET A 31 15.66 -10.25 18.08
N GLY A 32 15.18 -9.00 18.07
CA GLY A 32 15.98 -7.79 18.30
C GLY A 32 16.32 -6.98 17.05
N ASN A 33 16.22 -7.55 15.84
CA ASN A 33 16.59 -6.84 14.61
C ASN A 33 15.48 -5.94 14.04
N SER A 34 14.25 -6.03 14.53
CA SER A 34 13.11 -5.31 13.96
C SER A 34 13.25 -3.79 14.03
N LEU A 35 13.78 -3.26 15.14
CA LEU A 35 13.99 -1.83 15.29
C LEU A 35 15.13 -1.34 14.39
N LEU A 36 16.20 -2.13 14.30
CA LEU A 36 17.36 -1.82 13.47
C LEU A 36 16.98 -1.79 11.98
N ASP A 37 16.15 -2.75 11.54
CA ASP A 37 15.63 -2.80 10.17
C ASP A 37 14.85 -1.54 9.82
N VAL A 38 13.91 -1.12 10.68
CA VAL A 38 13.12 0.09 10.45
C VAL A 38 14.03 1.33 10.37
N CYS A 39 14.99 1.47 11.29
CA CYS A 39 15.87 2.63 11.31
C CYS A 39 16.81 2.69 10.09
N VAL A 40 17.49 1.59 9.78
CA VAL A 40 18.49 1.54 8.70
C VAL A 40 17.81 1.61 7.33
N PHE A 41 16.83 0.74 7.07
CA PHE A 41 16.14 0.72 5.79
C PHE A 41 15.20 1.92 5.62
N GLY A 42 14.66 2.46 6.71
CA GLY A 42 13.89 3.71 6.68
C GLY A 42 14.74 4.89 6.23
N LYS A 43 15.96 5.03 6.75
CA LYS A 43 16.91 6.06 6.31
C LYS A 43 17.26 5.90 4.83
N ILE A 44 17.64 4.70 4.40
CA ILE A 44 17.99 4.42 3.00
C ILE A 44 16.81 4.72 2.07
N ALA A 45 15.59 4.28 2.43
CA ALA A 45 14.40 4.54 1.62
C ALA A 45 14.10 6.04 1.51
N GLY A 46 14.23 6.78 2.61
CA GLY A 46 14.00 8.23 2.64
C GLY A 46 15.01 9.02 1.79
N GLU A 47 16.31 8.69 1.91
CA GLU A 47 17.36 9.34 1.12
C GLU A 47 17.16 9.11 -0.39
N ASN A 48 16.87 7.87 -0.79
CA ASN A 48 16.66 7.53 -2.19
C ASN A 48 15.36 8.13 -2.74
N ALA A 49 14.28 8.16 -1.95
CA ALA A 49 13.05 8.84 -2.34
C ALA A 49 13.29 10.35 -2.59
N ALA A 50 14.08 11.00 -1.73
CA ALA A 50 14.43 12.41 -1.91
C ALA A 50 15.27 12.66 -3.16
N ILE A 51 16.24 11.78 -3.46
CA ILE A 51 17.03 11.82 -4.70
C ILE A 51 16.12 11.62 -5.92
N TYR A 52 15.23 10.63 -5.89
CA TYR A 52 14.31 10.32 -6.98
C TYR A 52 13.43 11.52 -7.34
N VAL A 53 12.86 12.20 -6.34
CA VAL A 53 12.03 13.39 -6.56
C VAL A 53 12.84 14.53 -7.19
N LYS A 54 14.07 14.75 -6.73
CA LYS A 54 14.92 15.84 -7.26
C LYS A 54 15.38 15.60 -8.70
N GLU A 55 15.67 14.35 -9.06
CA GLU A 55 16.32 14.03 -10.34
C GLU A 55 15.35 13.57 -11.43
N ARG A 56 14.28 12.85 -11.06
CA ARG A 56 13.48 12.06 -12.01
C ARG A 56 12.02 12.47 -12.09
N VAL A 57 11.49 13.18 -11.10
CA VAL A 57 10.09 13.59 -11.09
C VAL A 57 9.96 14.94 -11.79
N LYS A 58 9.10 14.98 -12.81
CA LYS A 58 8.51 16.24 -13.29
C LYS A 58 7.19 16.42 -12.56
N GLU A 59 7.01 17.56 -11.93
CA GLU A 59 5.74 17.91 -11.28
C GLU A 59 4.62 17.86 -12.32
N GLY A 60 3.70 16.91 -12.15
CA GLY A 60 2.49 16.77 -12.94
C GLY A 60 1.29 17.33 -12.19
N ARG A 61 0.20 17.59 -12.91
CA ARG A 61 -1.08 17.93 -12.28
C ARG A 61 -1.59 16.71 -11.51
N LEU A 62 -1.99 16.90 -10.25
CA LEU A 62 -2.67 15.86 -9.48
C LEU A 62 -4.03 15.57 -10.13
N THR A 63 -4.27 14.32 -10.52
CA THR A 63 -5.55 13.91 -11.11
C THR A 63 -6.12 12.68 -10.42
N LEU A 64 -7.45 12.57 -10.47
CA LEU A 64 -8.20 11.40 -10.02
C LEU A 64 -8.64 10.53 -11.20
N ASP A 65 -7.96 10.64 -12.34
CA ASP A 65 -8.33 9.96 -13.58
C ASP A 65 -8.34 8.44 -13.41
N HIS A 66 -7.49 7.91 -12.53
CA HIS A 66 -7.46 6.50 -12.20
C HIS A 66 -8.74 6.03 -11.47
N VAL A 67 -9.33 6.88 -10.61
CA VAL A 67 -10.60 6.59 -9.92
C VAL A 67 -11.76 6.64 -10.92
N GLN A 68 -11.79 7.66 -11.77
CA GLN A 68 -12.82 7.80 -12.81
C GLN A 68 -12.80 6.63 -13.78
N ARG A 69 -11.59 6.22 -14.22
CA ARG A 69 -11.41 5.03 -15.07
C ARG A 69 -11.93 3.77 -14.38
N TYR A 70 -11.61 3.57 -13.11
CA TYR A 70 -12.11 2.42 -12.36
C TYR A 70 -13.64 2.38 -12.28
N HIS A 71 -14.31 3.51 -12.03
CA HIS A 71 -15.78 3.56 -12.03
C HIS A 71 -16.37 3.25 -13.41
N LYS A 72 -15.76 3.74 -14.49
CA LYS A 72 -16.17 3.41 -15.86
C LYS A 72 -16.05 1.92 -16.16
N GLU A 73 -14.95 1.29 -15.73
CA GLU A 73 -14.75 -0.17 -15.87
C GLU A 73 -15.81 -0.97 -15.10
N LEU A 74 -16.23 -0.50 -13.91
CA LEU A 74 -17.31 -1.12 -13.15
C LEU A 74 -18.67 -0.99 -13.85
N GLU A 75 -18.97 0.19 -14.41
CA GLU A 75 -20.19 0.44 -15.18
C GLU A 75 -20.26 -0.44 -16.44
N GLU A 76 -19.15 -0.53 -17.18
CA GLU A 76 -19.04 -1.39 -18.37
C GLU A 76 -19.19 -2.88 -18.04
N ALA A 77 -18.70 -3.31 -16.88
CA ALA A 77 -18.88 -4.67 -16.37
C ALA A 77 -20.28 -4.92 -15.78
N GLY A 78 -21.15 -3.91 -15.69
CA GLY A 78 -22.48 -4.00 -15.10
C GLY A 78 -22.47 -4.22 -13.58
N ILE A 79 -21.38 -3.87 -12.90
CA ILE A 79 -21.19 -4.08 -11.46
C ILE A 79 -21.78 -2.88 -10.71
N ILE A 80 -22.97 -3.06 -10.13
CA ILE A 80 -23.60 -2.07 -9.26
C ILE A 80 -23.00 -2.23 -7.85
N THR A 81 -22.34 -1.19 -7.35
CA THR A 81 -21.69 -1.19 -6.04
C THR A 81 -21.78 0.17 -5.38
N ASP A 82 -22.18 0.22 -4.11
CA ASP A 82 -22.21 1.44 -3.28
C ASP A 82 -20.83 1.77 -2.68
N ARG A 83 -19.78 1.06 -3.11
CA ARG A 83 -18.41 1.21 -2.60
C ARG A 83 -17.75 2.47 -3.16
N VAL A 84 -17.19 3.27 -2.27
CA VAL A 84 -16.46 4.50 -2.61
C VAL A 84 -15.02 4.22 -3.07
N ALA A 85 -14.50 3.02 -2.77
CA ALA A 85 -13.14 2.62 -3.09
C ALA A 85 -13.07 1.14 -3.53
N PRO A 86 -12.08 0.79 -4.37
CA PRO A 86 -11.82 -0.60 -4.76
C PRO A 86 -11.51 -1.48 -3.54
N MET A 87 -12.12 -2.66 -3.49
CA MET A 87 -11.79 -3.68 -2.50
C MET A 87 -10.53 -4.42 -2.95
N LEU A 88 -9.39 -4.09 -2.34
CA LEU A 88 -8.09 -4.72 -2.68
C LEU A 88 -7.98 -6.15 -2.16
N LEU A 89 -8.60 -6.45 -1.02
CA LEU A 89 -8.64 -7.78 -0.42
C LEU A 89 -10.09 -8.14 -0.11
N PRO A 90 -10.51 -9.40 -0.34
CA PRO A 90 -11.81 -9.88 0.12
C PRO A 90 -11.95 -9.68 1.63
N ASP A 91 -13.19 -9.50 2.09
CA ASP A 91 -13.47 -9.49 3.51
C ASP A 91 -13.39 -10.92 4.04
N TYR A 92 -12.30 -11.23 4.74
CA TYR A 92 -12.08 -12.52 5.41
C TYR A 92 -12.55 -12.51 6.88
N SER A 93 -13.22 -11.44 7.33
CA SER A 93 -13.65 -11.31 8.72
C SER A 93 -14.69 -12.37 9.07
N ASN A 94 -14.53 -12.99 10.25
CA ASN A 94 -15.50 -13.96 10.74
C ASN A 94 -16.89 -13.30 10.89
N PRO A 95 -17.97 -13.90 10.36
CA PRO A 95 -19.32 -13.36 10.46
C PRO A 95 -19.73 -12.99 11.90
N LYS A 96 -19.32 -13.79 12.90
CA LYS A 96 -19.61 -13.54 14.33
C LYS A 96 -18.87 -12.32 14.90
N VAL A 97 -17.74 -11.95 14.30
CA VAL A 97 -16.99 -10.74 14.67
C VAL A 97 -17.64 -9.51 14.02
N ARG A 98 -18.15 -9.65 12.79
CA ARG A 98 -18.90 -8.59 12.09
C ARG A 98 -20.17 -8.19 12.82
N GLU A 99 -20.90 -9.14 13.40
CA GLU A 99 -22.08 -8.85 14.24
C GLU A 99 -21.77 -7.94 15.44
N ARG A 100 -20.52 -7.94 15.90
CA ARG A 100 -20.04 -7.10 17.02
C ARG A 100 -19.41 -5.78 16.56
N GLN A 101 -19.21 -5.58 15.25
CA GLN A 101 -18.71 -4.32 14.72
C GLN A 101 -19.86 -3.30 14.69
N LEU A 102 -19.69 -2.21 15.44
CA LEU A 102 -20.66 -1.11 15.52
C LEU A 102 -20.75 -0.29 14.21
N THR A 103 -19.76 -0.41 13.33
CA THR A 103 -19.83 0.13 11.96
C THR A 103 -20.72 -0.76 11.10
N ALA A 104 -21.98 -0.35 10.96
CA ALA A 104 -23.03 -1.07 10.23
C ALA A 104 -22.76 -1.27 8.74
N HIS A 105 -21.82 -0.53 8.13
CA HIS A 105 -21.50 -0.63 6.71
C HIS A 105 -19.98 -0.53 6.46
N TYR A 106 -19.41 -1.55 5.83
CA TYR A 106 -18.01 -1.56 5.38
C TYR A 106 -17.89 -0.78 4.08
N LEU A 107 -17.53 0.51 4.17
CA LEU A 107 -17.42 1.43 3.03
C LEU A 107 -15.98 1.54 2.48
N GLY A 108 -15.09 0.62 2.86
CA GLY A 108 -13.66 0.81 2.72
C GLY A 108 -13.13 1.64 3.89
N THR A 109 -11.97 1.26 4.41
CA THR A 109 -11.41 1.82 5.64
C THR A 109 -11.04 3.29 5.44
N ILE A 110 -11.96 4.21 5.76
CA ILE A 110 -11.59 5.54 6.24
C ILE A 110 -11.65 5.44 7.76
N ARG A 111 -10.47 5.32 8.38
CA ARG A 111 -10.27 5.63 9.79
C ARG A 111 -9.82 7.08 9.89
#